data_AF-A0A662PL22-F1
#
_entry.id   AF-A0A662PL22-F1
#
_cell.length_a   1.000
_cell.length_b   1.000
_cell.length_c   1.000
_cell.angle_alpha   90.00
_cell.angle_beta   90.00
_cell.angle_gamma   90.00
#
_symmetry.space_group_name_H-M   'P 1'
#
loop_
_entity.id
_entity.type
_entity.pdbx_description
1 polymer ?
#
loop_
_entity_poly.entity_id
_entity_poly.type
_entity_poly.pdbx_seq_one_letter_code
_entity_poly.pdbx_strand_id
1 'polypeptide(L)'
;METESAESQMPRFSTIDGRSSLRTWLLTVILVLIVVVAVALILSWPAAPAEKTSPTIASAKIAQTTATKPTLLRRVLTASMDQDKVRYVEVITYSEEDFKKVIGSRDEVSEKLRKEFSSRIQGYGVKVEDLKVNMIPENSSIAITCIVTGCTWSTAEGYYADMSWLIRPLGLDFIDDHFQETTHSLEWTGKINNTETKIIVNLPPQNTPYEAWQHPAGHCHAHIWWPK
;
A
#
# COMPACT_ATOMS: atom_id res chain seq x y z
N MET A 1 -10.08 48.26 46.00
CA MET A 1 -9.03 48.98 46.74
C MET A 1 -7.88 48.00 46.86
N GLU A 2 -6.71 48.39 46.32
CA GLU A 2 -5.36 47.78 46.43
C GLU A 2 -5.17 46.44 45.68
N THR A 3 -4.38 46.25 44.60
CA THR A 3 -3.03 46.65 44.07
C THR A 3 -2.00 45.53 44.19
N GLU A 4 -1.34 45.24 43.04
CA GLU A 4 -0.06 44.53 42.82
C GLU A 4 0.04 43.04 43.24
N SER A 5 0.82 42.16 42.61
CA SER A 5 2.09 42.35 41.90
C SER A 5 2.36 41.24 40.87
N ALA A 6 3.18 41.54 39.86
CA ALA A 6 3.70 40.62 38.86
C ALA A 6 5.01 39.96 39.33
N GLU A 7 5.20 38.66 39.08
CA GLU A 7 6.54 38.06 39.06
C GLU A 7 6.69 37.09 37.88
N SER A 8 7.65 37.43 37.02
CA SER A 8 8.04 36.75 35.80
C SER A 8 9.02 35.64 36.14
N GLN A 9 8.67 34.38 35.83
CA GLN A 9 9.55 33.23 36.05
C GLN A 9 10.19 32.82 34.72
N MET A 10 11.47 33.16 34.54
CA MET A 10 12.29 32.76 33.39
C MET A 10 12.59 31.25 33.40
N PRO A 11 12.71 30.59 32.23
CA PRO A 11 13.12 29.21 32.14
C PRO A 11 14.62 29.02 32.43
N ARG A 12 14.94 28.03 33.28
CA ARG A 12 16.32 27.53 33.48
C ARG A 12 16.85 26.92 32.18
N PHE A 13 17.98 27.43 31.70
CA PHE A 13 18.78 26.80 30.66
C PHE A 13 19.49 25.55 31.22
N SER A 14 19.19 24.38 30.64
CA SER A 14 19.96 23.16 30.84
C SER A 14 21.23 23.21 29.99
N THR A 15 22.37 23.01 30.65
CA THR A 15 23.70 22.85 30.03
C THR A 15 23.72 21.66 29.07
N ILE A 16 24.06 21.92 27.80
CA ILE A 16 24.21 20.92 26.74
C ILE A 16 25.53 20.18 26.95
N ASP A 17 25.46 18.86 27.15
CA ASP A 17 26.58 17.94 27.28
C ASP A 17 27.47 17.90 26.01
N GLY A 18 28.59 18.60 26.03
CA GLY A 18 29.58 18.67 24.94
C GLY A 18 30.33 17.36 24.62
N ARG A 19 30.04 16.26 25.33
CA ARG A 19 30.66 14.94 25.10
C ARG A 19 29.91 14.08 24.08
N SER A 20 28.62 14.37 23.82
CA SER A 20 27.80 13.67 22.81
C SER A 20 28.10 14.12 21.38
N SER A 21 28.43 15.40 21.21
CA SER A 21 28.68 16.06 19.91
C SER A 21 29.91 15.52 19.17
N LEU A 22 31.00 15.23 19.89
CA LEU A 22 32.22 14.69 19.28
C LEU A 22 32.02 13.28 18.70
N ARG A 23 31.20 12.44 19.33
CA ARG A 23 30.91 11.09 18.84
C ARG A 23 30.01 11.11 17.61
N THR A 24 28.99 11.97 17.58
CA THR A 24 28.15 12.18 16.39
C THR A 24 28.93 12.80 15.24
N TRP A 25 29.83 13.75 15.52
CA TRP A 25 30.75 14.31 14.50
C TRP A 25 31.73 13.27 13.95
N LEU A 26 32.29 12.41 14.79
CA LEU A 26 33.18 11.35 14.32
C LEU A 26 32.44 10.35 13.42
N LEU A 27 31.22 9.97 13.80
CA LEU A 27 30.39 9.04 13.04
C LEU A 27 29.97 9.62 11.69
N THR A 28 29.59 10.89 11.62
CA THR A 28 29.26 11.55 10.34
C THR A 28 30.47 11.66 9.42
N VAL A 29 31.65 12.01 9.95
CA VAL A 29 32.89 12.06 9.15
C VAL A 29 33.28 10.66 8.63
N ILE A 30 33.18 9.62 9.46
CA ILE A 30 33.45 8.24 9.03
C ILE A 30 32.46 7.80 7.94
N LEU A 31 31.18 8.12 8.08
CA LEU A 31 30.14 7.74 7.12
C LEU A 31 30.33 8.46 5.78
N VAL A 32 30.70 9.74 5.80
CA VAL A 32 31.07 10.49 4.57
C VAL A 32 32.32 9.91 3.92
N LEU A 33 33.36 9.54 4.69
CA LEU A 33 34.56 8.90 4.14
C LEU A 33 34.27 7.55 3.49
N ILE A 34 33.38 6.73 4.09
CA ILE A 34 32.96 5.45 3.50
C ILE A 34 32.25 5.67 2.16
N VAL A 35 31.35 6.67 2.08
CA VAL A 35 30.65 7.00 0.84
C VAL A 35 31.64 7.51 -0.24
N VAL A 36 32.61 8.35 0.13
CA VAL A 36 33.63 8.85 -0.81
C VAL A 36 34.53 7.72 -1.33
N VAL A 37 34.95 6.79 -0.46
CA VAL A 37 35.75 5.61 -0.87
C VAL A 37 34.94 4.66 -1.76
N ALA A 38 33.65 4.44 -1.46
CA ALA A 38 32.77 3.63 -2.29
C ALA A 38 32.57 4.24 -3.70
N VAL A 39 32.39 5.56 -3.80
CA VAL A 39 32.27 6.26 -5.09
C VAL A 39 33.59 6.22 -5.86
N ALA A 40 34.73 6.39 -5.19
CA ALA A 40 36.05 6.30 -5.83
C ALA A 40 36.31 4.88 -6.38
N LEU A 41 35.90 3.82 -5.68
CA LEU A 41 36.04 2.44 -6.15
C LEU A 41 35.14 2.13 -7.35
N ILE A 42 33.95 2.72 -7.44
CA ILE A 42 33.06 2.59 -8.60
C ILE A 42 33.66 3.30 -9.84
N LEU A 43 34.33 4.44 -9.65
CA LEU A 43 34.97 5.19 -10.73
C LEU A 43 36.33 4.63 -11.16
N SER A 44 36.93 3.74 -10.36
CA SER A 44 38.24 3.14 -10.63
C SER A 44 38.16 1.80 -11.38
N TRP A 45 36.97 1.35 -11.77
CA TRP A 45 36.82 0.09 -12.51
C TRP A 45 37.27 0.28 -13.96
N PRO A 46 38.32 -0.41 -14.43
CA PRO A 46 38.75 -0.29 -15.82
C PRO A 46 37.71 -0.92 -16.74
N ALA A 47 37.32 -0.17 -17.76
CA ALA A 47 36.48 -0.66 -18.85
C ALA A 47 37.16 -1.85 -19.55
N ALA A 48 36.41 -2.94 -19.71
CA ALA A 48 36.86 -4.09 -20.49
C ALA A 48 37.17 -3.67 -21.94
N PRO A 49 38.21 -4.25 -22.58
CA PRO A 49 38.62 -3.86 -23.91
C PRO A 49 37.56 -4.25 -24.95
N ALA A 50 37.29 -3.32 -25.86
CA ALA A 50 36.41 -3.49 -27.00
C ALA A 50 37.02 -4.46 -28.03
N GLU A 51 36.37 -5.61 -28.22
CA GLU A 51 36.70 -6.50 -29.32
C GLU A 51 35.94 -6.07 -30.57
N LYS A 52 36.67 -5.55 -31.55
CA LYS A 52 36.17 -5.22 -32.89
C LYS A 52 36.13 -6.50 -33.73
N THR A 53 34.94 -6.93 -34.14
CA THR A 53 34.76 -7.63 -35.42
C THR A 53 33.43 -7.23 -36.05
N SER A 54 33.48 -6.94 -37.35
CA SER A 54 32.37 -6.66 -38.26
C SER A 54 32.85 -7.06 -39.66
N PRO A 55 32.00 -7.34 -40.67
CA PRO A 55 30.58 -7.69 -40.64
C PRO A 55 30.32 -9.07 -41.31
N THR A 56 29.23 -9.76 -40.99
CA THR A 56 28.62 -10.72 -41.93
C THR A 56 27.11 -10.66 -41.78
N ILE A 57 26.48 -10.27 -42.88
CA ILE A 57 25.04 -10.18 -43.11
C ILE A 57 24.48 -11.60 -43.11
N ALA A 58 23.62 -11.95 -42.16
CA ALA A 58 22.53 -12.90 -42.37
C ALA A 58 21.52 -12.84 -41.22
N SER A 59 20.26 -12.65 -41.63
CA SER A 59 19.05 -12.97 -40.88
C SER A 59 18.63 -11.98 -39.79
N ALA A 60 17.94 -10.94 -40.24
CA ALA A 60 16.84 -10.32 -39.49
C ALA A 60 15.79 -11.40 -39.17
N LYS A 61 16.04 -12.20 -38.13
CA LYS A 61 15.00 -12.97 -37.46
C LYS A 61 14.35 -12.00 -36.50
N ILE A 62 13.23 -11.46 -36.96
CA ILE A 62 12.25 -10.68 -36.21
C ILE A 62 12.19 -11.24 -34.79
N ALA A 63 12.72 -10.47 -33.83
CA ALA A 63 12.38 -10.66 -32.44
C ALA A 63 10.89 -10.37 -32.36
N GLN A 64 10.09 -11.43 -32.39
CA GLN A 64 8.72 -11.36 -31.91
C GLN A 64 8.83 -10.94 -30.46
N THR A 65 8.64 -9.64 -30.23
CA THR A 65 8.30 -9.08 -28.94
C THR A 65 7.02 -9.79 -28.50
N THR A 66 7.15 -10.93 -27.83
CA THR A 66 6.07 -11.45 -27.00
C THR A 66 5.73 -10.31 -26.05
N ALA A 67 4.52 -9.75 -26.18
CA ALA A 67 4.03 -8.72 -25.29
C ALA A 67 3.94 -9.32 -23.88
N THR A 68 5.04 -9.25 -23.14
CA THR A 68 5.09 -9.70 -21.75
C THR A 68 4.14 -8.83 -20.96
N LYS A 69 3.16 -9.47 -20.30
CA LYS A 69 2.21 -8.80 -19.41
C LYS A 69 2.99 -7.93 -18.41
N PRO A 70 2.54 -6.68 -18.11
CA PRO A 70 3.21 -5.82 -17.15
C PRO A 70 3.45 -6.53 -15.81
N THR A 71 4.66 -6.41 -15.28
CA THR A 71 5.06 -7.02 -14.03
C THR A 71 4.51 -6.20 -12.85
N LEU A 72 3.61 -6.83 -12.10
CA LEU A 72 3.04 -6.27 -10.88
C LEU A 72 3.93 -6.61 -9.69
N LEU A 73 4.53 -5.60 -9.08
CA LEU A 73 5.41 -5.79 -7.92
C LEU A 73 4.59 -5.92 -6.64
N ARG A 74 3.69 -4.95 -6.42
CA ARG A 74 2.94 -4.83 -5.17
C ARG A 74 1.51 -4.38 -5.42
N ARG A 75 0.61 -4.86 -4.56
CA ARG A 75 -0.80 -4.51 -4.52
C ARG A 75 -1.22 -4.22 -3.08
N VAL A 76 -1.91 -3.12 -2.83
CA VAL A 76 -2.43 -2.78 -1.50
C VAL A 76 -3.92 -2.46 -1.64
N LEU A 77 -4.76 -3.23 -0.96
CA LEU A 77 -6.21 -3.03 -0.92
C LEU A 77 -6.58 -2.53 0.47
N THR A 78 -7.27 -1.40 0.51
CA THR A 78 -7.78 -0.80 1.74
C THR A 78 -9.28 -0.62 1.61
N ALA A 79 -10.03 -1.19 2.55
CA ALA A 79 -11.46 -1.01 2.69
C ALA A 79 -11.72 -0.36 4.05
N SER A 80 -12.13 0.92 4.06
CA SER A 80 -12.38 1.65 5.30
C SER A 80 -13.89 1.82 5.52
N MET A 81 -14.38 1.26 6.62
CA MET A 81 -15.78 1.42 7.04
C MET A 81 -16.08 2.88 7.38
N ASP A 82 -17.18 3.39 6.84
CA ASP A 82 -17.75 4.68 7.21
C ASP A 82 -19.27 4.55 7.25
N GLN A 83 -19.81 4.25 8.43
CA GLN A 83 -21.25 4.05 8.65
C GLN A 83 -21.85 2.98 7.72
N ASP A 84 -22.58 3.41 6.68
CA ASP A 84 -23.34 2.59 5.74
C ASP A 84 -22.63 2.38 4.39
N LYS A 85 -21.36 2.78 4.30
CA LYS A 85 -20.53 2.66 3.10
C LYS A 85 -19.10 2.27 3.42
N VAL A 86 -18.42 1.75 2.42
CA VAL A 86 -17.01 1.40 2.46
C VAL A 86 -16.24 2.26 1.47
N ARG A 87 -15.28 3.02 1.96
CA ARG A 87 -14.30 3.69 1.09
C ARG A 87 -13.23 2.69 0.68
N TYR A 88 -13.17 2.38 -0.62
CA TYR A 88 -12.22 1.44 -1.17
C TYR A 88 -11.09 2.14 -1.90
N VAL A 89 -9.86 1.70 -1.64
CA VAL A 89 -8.66 2.12 -2.36
C VAL A 89 -7.84 0.88 -2.69
N GLU A 90 -7.49 0.71 -3.95
CA GLU A 90 -6.54 -0.30 -4.41
C GLU A 90 -5.37 0.39 -5.10
N VAL A 91 -4.17 0.22 -4.56
CA VAL A 91 -2.94 0.73 -5.15
C VAL A 91 -2.18 -0.43 -5.78
N ILE A 92 -1.86 -0.30 -7.06
CA ILE A 92 -1.14 -1.27 -7.86
C ILE A 92 0.18 -0.64 -8.27
N THR A 93 1.29 -1.25 -7.84
CA THR A 93 2.65 -0.77 -8.11
C THR A 93 3.34 -1.68 -9.12
N TYR A 94 3.90 -1.06 -10.15
CA TYR A 94 4.61 -1.72 -11.25
C TYR A 94 6.12 -1.52 -11.12
N SER A 95 6.90 -2.29 -11.87
CA SER A 95 8.28 -1.89 -12.15
C SER A 95 8.30 -0.58 -12.94
N GLU A 96 9.34 0.24 -12.79
CA GLU A 96 9.44 1.52 -13.52
C GLU A 96 9.40 1.32 -15.03
N GLU A 97 10.04 0.26 -15.54
CA GLU A 97 10.07 -0.06 -16.96
C GLU A 97 8.69 -0.41 -17.52
N ASP A 98 7.90 -1.20 -16.78
CA ASP A 98 6.55 -1.55 -17.20
C ASP A 98 5.57 -0.40 -16.96
N PHE A 99 5.78 0.43 -15.94
CA PHE A 99 4.96 1.60 -15.69
C PHE A 99 5.05 2.62 -16.84
N LYS A 100 6.23 2.81 -17.44
CA LYS A 100 6.41 3.64 -18.64
C LYS A 100 5.56 3.17 -19.82
N LYS A 101 5.35 1.86 -19.97
CA LYS A 101 4.46 1.29 -20.99
C LYS A 101 3.00 1.52 -20.62
N VAL A 102 2.65 1.30 -19.35
CA VAL A 102 1.31 1.48 -18.80
C VAL A 102 0.81 2.92 -18.96
N ILE A 103 1.65 3.92 -18.65
CA ILE A 103 1.27 5.33 -18.78
C ILE A 103 1.10 5.77 -20.24
N GLY A 104 1.85 5.16 -21.17
CA GLY A 104 1.69 5.37 -22.62
C GLY A 104 0.33 4.93 -23.16
N SER A 105 -0.32 3.96 -22.50
CA SER A 105 -1.66 3.44 -22.83
C SER A 105 -2.69 3.75 -21.75
N ARG A 106 -2.61 4.95 -21.14
CA ARG A 106 -3.38 5.32 -19.95
C ARG A 106 -4.88 5.01 -20.03
N ASP A 107 -5.55 5.44 -21.10
CA ASP A 107 -7.01 5.33 -21.20
C ASP A 107 -7.45 3.87 -21.36
N GLU A 108 -6.73 3.10 -22.19
CA GLU A 108 -6.96 1.67 -22.38
C GLU A 108 -6.77 0.88 -21.07
N VAL A 109 -5.67 1.16 -20.35
CA VAL A 109 -5.40 0.52 -19.05
C VAL A 109 -6.48 0.90 -18.03
N SER A 110 -6.89 2.17 -18.00
CA SER A 110 -7.93 2.63 -17.07
C SER A 110 -9.26 1.94 -17.32
N GLU A 111 -9.69 1.84 -18.58
CA GLU A 111 -10.91 1.13 -18.96
C GLU A 111 -10.83 -0.37 -18.65
N LYS A 112 -9.68 -0.99 -18.91
CA LYS A 112 -9.44 -2.39 -18.56
C LYS A 112 -9.56 -2.61 -17.04
N LEU A 113 -8.92 -1.78 -16.23
CA LEU A 113 -8.97 -1.89 -14.76
C LEU A 113 -10.38 -1.67 -14.22
N ARG A 114 -11.15 -0.73 -14.78
CA ARG A 114 -12.57 -0.54 -14.42
C ARG A 114 -13.39 -1.79 -14.71
N LYS A 115 -13.23 -2.38 -15.91
CA LYS A 115 -13.93 -3.62 -16.29
C LYS A 115 -13.55 -4.80 -15.41
N GLU A 116 -12.25 -4.97 -15.14
CA GLU A 116 -11.75 -6.03 -14.25
C GLU A 116 -12.28 -5.86 -12.82
N PHE A 117 -12.31 -4.63 -12.30
CA PHE A 117 -12.89 -4.33 -10.99
C PHE A 117 -14.38 -4.66 -10.95
N SER A 118 -15.17 -4.17 -11.91
CA SER A 118 -16.61 -4.42 -11.96
C SER A 118 -16.95 -5.90 -12.12
N SER A 119 -16.18 -6.63 -12.93
CA SER A 119 -16.34 -8.08 -13.09
C SER A 119 -16.05 -8.83 -11.79
N ARG A 120 -14.99 -8.43 -11.06
CA ARG A 120 -14.58 -9.05 -9.81
C ARG A 120 -15.65 -9.03 -8.72
N ILE A 121 -16.42 -7.95 -8.65
CA ILE A 121 -17.45 -7.74 -7.62
C ILE A 121 -18.87 -8.10 -8.12
N GLN A 122 -19.00 -8.53 -9.37
CA GLN A 122 -20.28 -8.90 -9.93
C GLN A 122 -20.87 -10.10 -9.16
N GLY A 123 -22.15 -10.01 -8.80
CA GLY A 123 -22.87 -11.08 -8.10
C GLY A 123 -22.83 -11.01 -6.57
N TYR A 124 -22.07 -10.09 -5.97
CA TYR A 124 -22.02 -9.91 -4.51
C TYR A 124 -23.08 -8.96 -3.94
N GLY A 125 -24.02 -8.48 -4.76
CA GLY A 125 -25.10 -7.60 -4.31
C GLY A 125 -24.69 -6.18 -3.87
N VAL A 126 -23.41 -5.83 -4.04
CA VAL A 126 -22.88 -4.49 -3.73
C VAL A 126 -23.13 -3.49 -4.86
N LYS A 127 -23.21 -2.21 -4.51
CA LYS A 127 -23.22 -1.11 -5.48
C LYS A 127 -21.91 -0.34 -5.41
N VAL A 128 -21.48 0.19 -6.54
CA VAL A 128 -20.24 0.98 -6.66
C VAL A 128 -20.58 2.37 -7.15
N GLU A 129 -20.05 3.34 -6.43
CA GLU A 129 -20.18 4.76 -6.71
C GLU A 129 -18.79 5.38 -6.83
N ASP A 130 -18.69 6.44 -7.65
CA ASP A 130 -17.46 7.24 -7.81
C ASP A 130 -16.19 6.42 -8.17
N LEU A 131 -16.32 5.41 -9.05
CA LEU A 131 -15.19 4.60 -9.49
C LEU A 131 -14.21 5.42 -10.34
N LYS A 132 -13.03 5.67 -9.77
CA LYS A 132 -11.94 6.42 -10.38
C LYS A 132 -10.70 5.55 -10.53
N VAL A 133 -9.94 5.82 -11.59
CA VAL A 133 -8.62 5.24 -11.83
C VAL A 133 -7.66 6.41 -12.01
N ASN A 134 -6.70 6.52 -11.09
CA ASN A 134 -5.73 7.60 -11.04
C ASN A 134 -4.32 7.05 -11.23
N MET A 135 -3.56 7.63 -12.15
CA MET A 135 -2.14 7.32 -12.31
C MET A 135 -1.34 8.14 -11.28
N ILE A 136 -0.34 7.52 -10.65
CA ILE A 136 0.56 8.14 -9.67
C ILE A 136 1.99 7.91 -10.16
N PRO A 137 2.49 8.76 -11.09
CA PRO A 137 3.78 8.54 -11.73
C PRO A 137 4.97 8.54 -10.77
N GLU A 138 4.89 9.33 -9.70
CA GLU A 138 5.96 9.49 -8.70
C GLU A 138 6.31 8.16 -8.01
N ASN A 139 5.33 7.24 -7.94
CA ASN A 139 5.47 5.94 -7.28
C ASN A 139 5.28 4.77 -8.24
N SER A 140 5.36 4.99 -9.56
CA SER A 140 5.10 3.96 -10.59
C SER A 140 3.82 3.15 -10.33
N SER A 141 2.75 3.84 -9.93
CA SER A 141 1.56 3.21 -9.38
C SER A 141 0.27 3.69 -10.03
N ILE A 142 -0.77 2.87 -9.92
CA ILE A 142 -2.16 3.22 -10.24
C ILE A 142 -2.99 3.04 -8.98
N ALA A 143 -3.89 3.98 -8.71
CA ALA A 143 -4.90 3.88 -7.67
C ALA A 143 -6.30 3.72 -8.28
N ILE A 144 -7.01 2.67 -7.88
CA ILE A 144 -8.45 2.51 -8.10
C ILE A 144 -9.14 2.94 -6.81
N THR A 145 -10.07 3.88 -6.89
CA THR A 145 -10.81 4.37 -5.72
C THR A 145 -12.31 4.33 -6.01
N CYS A 146 -13.11 3.94 -5.03
CA CYS A 146 -14.56 4.01 -5.14
C CYS A 146 -15.22 3.98 -3.75
N ILE A 147 -16.53 4.21 -3.75
CA ILE A 147 -17.41 3.97 -2.60
C ILE A 147 -18.21 2.71 -2.91
N VAL A 148 -18.20 1.77 -1.97
CA VAL A 148 -18.99 0.53 -2.05
C VAL A 148 -20.12 0.60 -1.03
N THR A 149 -21.35 0.36 -1.47
CA THR A 149 -22.55 0.37 -0.62
C THR A 149 -23.30 -0.96 -0.74
N GLY A 150 -24.23 -1.22 0.18
CA GLY A 150 -24.99 -2.47 0.24
C GLY A 150 -24.24 -3.65 0.89
N CYS A 151 -23.06 -3.40 1.46
CA CYS A 151 -22.27 -4.38 2.20
C CYS A 151 -22.22 -4.11 3.71
N THR A 152 -22.91 -3.08 4.22
CA THR A 152 -22.93 -2.70 5.63
C THR A 152 -24.34 -2.34 6.06
N TRP A 153 -24.74 -2.74 7.26
CA TRP A 153 -26.06 -2.41 7.80
C TRP A 153 -26.01 -2.21 9.31
N SER A 154 -26.89 -1.34 9.81
CA SER A 154 -27.10 -1.13 11.24
C SER A 154 -28.28 -1.97 11.72
N THR A 155 -28.17 -2.49 12.92
CA THR A 155 -29.22 -3.23 13.62
C THR A 155 -29.51 -2.56 14.96
N ALA A 156 -30.44 -3.12 15.74
CA ALA A 156 -30.64 -2.66 17.12
C ALA A 156 -29.37 -2.86 17.97
N GLU A 157 -28.64 -3.95 17.72
CA GLU A 157 -27.53 -4.44 18.55
C GLU A 157 -26.16 -3.91 18.14
N GLY A 158 -26.01 -3.36 16.94
CA GLY A 158 -24.71 -2.95 16.43
C GLY A 158 -24.71 -2.71 14.92
N TYR A 159 -23.52 -2.83 14.34
CA TYR A 159 -23.27 -2.80 12.91
C TYR A 159 -22.77 -4.15 12.43
N TYR A 160 -23.05 -4.43 11.17
CA TYR A 160 -22.59 -5.62 10.47
C TYR A 160 -22.07 -5.23 9.10
N ALA A 161 -21.05 -5.95 8.63
CA ALA A 161 -20.49 -5.81 7.30
C ALA A 161 -20.28 -7.18 6.64
N ASP A 162 -20.56 -7.28 5.34
CA ASP A 162 -20.20 -8.41 4.48
C ASP A 162 -19.05 -8.00 3.55
N MET A 163 -17.89 -8.62 3.76
CA MET A 163 -16.67 -8.37 3.00
C MET A 163 -16.40 -9.44 1.94
N SER A 164 -17.38 -10.29 1.63
CA SER A 164 -17.25 -11.34 0.62
C SER A 164 -16.82 -10.78 -0.73
N TRP A 165 -17.36 -9.62 -1.13
CA TRP A 165 -17.00 -8.93 -2.38
C TRP A 165 -15.52 -8.53 -2.46
N LEU A 166 -14.84 -8.37 -1.33
CA LEU A 166 -13.44 -7.97 -1.25
C LEU A 166 -12.51 -9.20 -1.25
N ILE A 167 -12.79 -10.18 -0.38
CA ILE A 167 -11.84 -11.27 -0.09
C ILE A 167 -12.07 -12.52 -0.94
N ARG A 168 -13.33 -12.89 -1.23
CA ARG A 168 -13.64 -14.12 -1.97
C ARG A 168 -13.11 -14.11 -3.41
N PRO A 169 -13.16 -13.00 -4.17
CA PRO A 169 -12.54 -12.98 -5.49
C PRO A 169 -11.02 -13.12 -5.50
N LEU A 170 -10.39 -12.98 -4.32
CA LEU A 170 -8.96 -13.20 -4.12
C LEU A 170 -8.64 -14.62 -3.62
N GLY A 171 -9.68 -15.44 -3.43
CA GLY A 171 -9.55 -16.78 -2.86
C GLY A 171 -9.26 -16.79 -1.37
N LEU A 172 -9.62 -15.71 -0.65
CA LEU A 172 -9.28 -15.52 0.75
C LEU A 172 -10.50 -15.67 1.69
N ASP A 173 -10.19 -15.91 2.95
CA ASP A 173 -11.08 -16.06 4.09
C ASP A 173 -10.44 -15.42 5.33
N PHE A 174 -11.18 -14.67 6.13
CA PHE A 174 -10.59 -13.99 7.30
C PHE A 174 -10.01 -14.96 8.33
N ILE A 175 -10.64 -16.12 8.51
CA ILE A 175 -10.21 -17.12 9.50
C ILE A 175 -9.17 -18.05 8.89
N ASP A 176 -9.50 -18.67 7.74
CA ASP A 176 -8.67 -19.75 7.19
C ASP A 176 -7.34 -19.22 6.63
N ASP A 177 -7.27 -17.96 6.20
CA ASP A 177 -6.04 -17.30 5.75
C ASP A 177 -5.36 -16.45 6.83
N HIS A 178 -5.81 -16.59 8.08
CA HIS A 178 -5.18 -16.01 9.27
C HIS A 178 -4.96 -14.49 9.16
N PHE A 179 -6.03 -13.75 8.89
CA PHE A 179 -5.96 -12.29 8.98
C PHE A 179 -5.53 -11.89 10.40
N GLN A 180 -4.60 -10.96 10.49
CA GLN A 180 -4.21 -10.35 11.75
C GLN A 180 -5.38 -9.51 12.27
N GLU A 181 -5.85 -9.88 13.45
CA GLU A 181 -6.93 -9.23 14.17
C GLU A 181 -6.36 -8.11 15.05
N THR A 182 -6.92 -6.91 14.95
CA THR A 182 -6.60 -5.79 15.84
C THR A 182 -7.86 -5.16 16.39
N THR A 183 -7.72 -4.18 17.28
CA THR A 183 -8.85 -3.41 17.81
C THR A 183 -9.53 -2.51 16.77
N HIS A 184 -8.97 -2.35 15.56
CA HIS A 184 -9.43 -1.39 14.56
C HIS A 184 -9.19 -1.85 13.12
N SER A 185 -8.75 -3.08 12.90
CA SER A 185 -8.51 -3.61 11.57
C SER A 185 -8.51 -5.14 11.52
N LEU A 186 -8.77 -5.66 10.31
CA LEU A 186 -8.35 -7.00 9.89
C LEU A 186 -7.31 -6.82 8.77
N GLU A 187 -6.13 -7.39 8.95
CA GLU A 187 -5.00 -7.20 8.03
C GLU A 187 -4.44 -8.52 7.51
N TRP A 188 -4.06 -8.54 6.24
CA TRP A 188 -3.41 -9.70 5.64
C TRP A 188 -2.28 -9.27 4.72
N THR A 189 -1.18 -10.02 4.73
CA THR A 189 -0.06 -9.84 3.82
C THR A 189 0.40 -11.19 3.28
N GLY A 190 0.53 -11.30 1.97
CA GLY A 190 0.97 -12.52 1.31
C GLY A 190 1.24 -12.32 -0.17
N LYS A 191 1.28 -13.40 -0.95
CA LYS A 191 1.44 -13.36 -2.41
C LYS A 191 0.20 -13.93 -3.09
N ILE A 192 -0.34 -13.17 -4.04
CA ILE A 192 -1.45 -13.61 -4.90
C ILE A 192 -0.97 -13.50 -6.35
N ASN A 193 -1.00 -14.60 -7.10
CA ASN A 193 -0.50 -14.66 -8.48
C ASN A 193 0.93 -14.10 -8.64
N ASN A 194 1.80 -14.41 -7.67
CA ASN A 194 3.19 -13.96 -7.58
C ASN A 194 3.38 -12.43 -7.35
N THR A 195 2.31 -11.70 -7.01
CA THR A 195 2.35 -10.29 -6.64
C THR A 195 2.24 -10.14 -5.11
N GLU A 196 3.14 -9.37 -4.51
CA GLU A 196 3.06 -9.04 -3.08
C GLU A 196 1.78 -8.25 -2.81
N THR A 197 0.93 -8.76 -1.93
CA THR A 197 -0.39 -8.20 -1.70
C THR A 197 -0.58 -7.93 -0.21
N LYS A 198 -0.99 -6.71 0.13
CA LYS A 198 -1.48 -6.33 1.45
C LYS A 198 -2.97 -6.00 1.37
N ILE A 199 -3.76 -6.49 2.31
CA ILE A 199 -5.18 -6.18 2.46
C ILE A 199 -5.39 -5.60 3.85
N ILE A 200 -6.13 -4.50 3.94
CA ILE A 200 -6.47 -3.82 5.18
C ILE A 200 -7.96 -3.53 5.16
N VAL A 201 -8.70 -4.10 6.10
CA VAL A 201 -10.08 -3.68 6.39
C VAL A 201 -10.02 -2.80 7.63
N ASN A 202 -10.16 -1.48 7.47
CA ASN A 202 -10.19 -0.55 8.59
C ASN A 202 -11.60 -0.51 9.17
N LEU A 203 -11.68 -0.70 10.49
CA LEU A 203 -12.89 -0.80 11.26
C LEU A 203 -12.92 0.29 12.34
N PRO A 204 -14.10 0.66 12.86
CA PRO A 204 -14.18 1.53 14.03
C PRO A 204 -13.43 0.91 15.22
N PRO A 205 -12.60 1.68 15.96
CA PRO A 205 -11.87 1.16 17.11
C PRO A 205 -12.79 0.57 18.19
N GLN A 206 -12.40 -0.58 18.74
CA GLN A 206 -13.10 -1.31 19.80
C GLN A 206 -12.17 -1.53 21.00
N ASN A 207 -12.75 -1.91 22.15
CA ASN A 207 -11.99 -2.20 23.37
C ASN A 207 -11.25 -3.55 23.31
N THR A 208 -11.69 -4.45 22.43
CA THR A 208 -11.08 -5.76 22.17
C THR A 208 -10.77 -5.87 20.69
N PRO A 209 -9.80 -6.72 20.29
CA PRO A 209 -9.62 -7.06 18.89
C PRO A 209 -10.90 -7.65 18.28
N TYR A 210 -11.05 -7.49 16.98
CA TYR A 210 -12.07 -8.19 16.21
C TYR A 210 -11.63 -9.65 16.06
N GLU A 211 -11.82 -10.47 17.10
CA GLU A 211 -11.42 -11.87 17.07
C GLU A 211 -12.48 -12.76 16.37
N ALA A 212 -12.05 -13.88 15.79
CA ALA A 212 -12.96 -14.85 15.19
C ALA A 212 -14.05 -15.31 16.18
N TRP A 213 -15.32 -15.19 15.76
CA TRP A 213 -16.54 -15.53 16.49
C TRP A 213 -16.79 -14.76 17.79
N GLN A 214 -15.97 -13.74 18.09
CA GLN A 214 -16.09 -12.96 19.31
C GLN A 214 -17.30 -12.03 19.30
N HIS A 215 -17.89 -11.80 20.46
CA HIS A 215 -18.92 -10.77 20.67
C HIS A 215 -18.49 -9.79 21.78
N PRO A 216 -18.85 -8.49 21.70
CA PRO A 216 -19.72 -7.88 20.70
C PRO A 216 -18.99 -7.41 19.43
N ALA A 217 -17.66 -7.41 19.41
CA ALA A 217 -16.85 -7.10 18.23
C ALA A 217 -16.10 -8.35 17.77
N GLY A 218 -16.28 -8.73 16.51
CA GLY A 218 -15.67 -9.94 15.97
C GLY A 218 -15.95 -10.11 14.49
N HIS A 219 -15.53 -11.25 13.95
CA HIS A 219 -15.81 -11.63 12.57
C HIS A 219 -15.99 -13.14 12.43
N CYS A 220 -16.39 -13.55 11.24
CA CYS A 220 -16.29 -14.93 10.78
C CYS A 220 -15.51 -14.94 9.46
N HIS A 221 -15.76 -15.94 8.62
CA HIS A 221 -15.13 -16.13 7.32
C HIS A 221 -15.08 -14.88 6.41
N ALA A 222 -16.15 -14.09 6.38
CA ALA A 222 -16.25 -12.88 5.55
C ALA A 222 -17.11 -11.76 6.16
N HIS A 223 -17.81 -12.04 7.26
CA HIS A 223 -18.69 -11.07 7.91
C HIS A 223 -18.04 -10.52 9.16
N ILE A 224 -18.26 -9.25 9.44
CA ILE A 224 -17.70 -8.52 10.58
C ILE A 224 -18.87 -7.87 11.34
N TRP A 225 -18.80 -7.80 12.66
CA TRP A 225 -19.79 -7.12 13.49
C TRP A 225 -19.14 -6.37 14.65
N TRP A 226 -19.78 -5.27 15.08
CA TRP A 226 -19.35 -4.47 16.22
C TRP A 226 -20.50 -3.68 16.86
N PRO A 227 -20.39 -3.32 18.16
CA PRO A 227 -21.40 -2.50 18.82
C PRO A 227 -21.41 -1.06 18.28
N LYS A 228 -22.47 -0.32 18.60
CA LYS A 228 -22.61 1.10 18.22
C LYS A 228 -21.64 2.03 18.93
#